data_AF-A0A950QDT5-F1
#
_entry.id   AF-A0A950QDT5-F1
#
_cell.length_a   1.000
_cell.length_b   1.000
_cell.length_c   1.000
_cell.angle_alpha   90.00
_cell.angle_beta   90.00
_cell.angle_gamma   90.00
#
_symmetry.space_group_name_H-M   'P 1'
#
loop_
_entity.id
_entity.type
_entity.pdbx_description
1 polymer ?
#
loop_
_entity_poly.entity_id
_entity_poly.type
_entity_poly.pdbx_seq_one_letter_code
_entity_poly.pdbx_strand_id
1 'polypeptide(L)' 'MQLGGERRHELSNLLTIALANVEAMIDGLAEPTQARLEAVADAIRRAAELIHET' A
#
# COMPACT_ATOMS: atom_id res chain seq x y z
N MET A 1 4.34 -12.44 -22.81
CA MET A 1 3.38 -12.12 -21.73
C MET A 1 4.17 -11.66 -20.52
N GLN A 2 4.18 -10.36 -20.22
CA GLN A 2 4.99 -9.73 -19.15
C GLN A 2 4.14 -9.38 -17.90
N LEU A 3 2.97 -10.00 -17.76
CA LEU A 3 1.97 -9.68 -16.74
C LEU A 3 2.46 -9.95 -15.30
N GLY A 4 3.33 -10.96 -15.10
CA GLY A 4 3.84 -11.30 -13.77
C GLY A 4 4.85 -10.28 -13.22
N GLY A 5 5.55 -9.53 -14.08
CA GLY A 5 6.50 -8.50 -13.65
C GLY A 5 5.80 -7.24 -13.18
N GLU A 6 4.80 -6.79 -13.94
CA GLU A 6 3.99 -5.61 -13.64
C GLU A 6 3.18 -5.78 -12.36
N ARG A 7 2.55 -6.94 -12.15
CA ARG A 7 1.80 -7.22 -10.91
C ARG A 7 2.68 -7.21 -9.67
N ARG A 8 3.87 -7.81 -9.72
CA ARG A 8 4.82 -7.77 -8.59
C ARG A 8 5.31 -6.36 -8.31
N HIS A 9 5.55 -5.57 -9.36
CA HIS A 9 5.96 -4.19 -9.20
C HIS A 9 4.85 -3.35 -8.54
N GLU A 10 3.61 -3.48 -9.00
CA GLU A 10 2.46 -2.78 -8.41
C GLU A 10 2.23 -3.20 -6.96
N LEU A 11 2.29 -4.50 -6.65
CA LEU A 11 2.21 -5.01 -5.28
C LEU A 11 3.28 -4.39 -4.37
N SER A 12 4.53 -4.37 -4.84
CA SER A 12 5.64 -3.77 -4.10
C SER A 12 5.43 -2.27 -3.87
N ASN A 13 4.89 -1.56 -4.86
CA ASN A 13 4.62 -0.13 -4.77
C ASN A 13 3.53 0.17 -3.72
N LEU A 14 2.40 -0.54 -3.77
CA LEU A 14 1.30 -0.38 -2.81
C LEU A 14 1.75 -0.63 -1.38
N LEU A 15 2.51 -1.70 -1.14
CA LEU A 15 3.05 -2.02 0.19
C LEU A 15 4.06 -0.98 0.68
N THR A 16 4.91 -0.46 -0.20
CA THR A 16 5.88 0.59 0.14
C THR A 16 5.18 1.87 0.57
N ILE A 17 4.14 2.29 -0.16
CA ILE A 17 3.36 3.49 0.15
C ILE A 17 2.62 3.33 1.49
N ALA A 18 1.99 2.17 1.71
CA ALA A 18 1.29 1.89 2.96
C ALA A 18 2.26 1.92 4.16
N LEU A 19 3.41 1.26 4.04
CA LEU A 19 4.42 1.22 5.09
C LEU A 19 4.98 2.62 5.40
N ALA A 20 5.36 3.40 4.38
CA ALA A 20 5.90 4.74 4.57
C ALA A 20 4.91 5.67 5.29
N ASN A 21 3.61 5.55 5.01
CA ASN A 21 2.59 6.31 5.73
C ASN A 21 2.48 5.87 7.20
N VAL A 22 2.51 4.56 7.47
CA VAL A 22 2.47 4.02 8.84
C VAL A 22 3.68 4.47 9.64
N GLU A 23 4.89 4.36 9.08
CA GLU A 23 6.13 4.82 9.72
C GLU A 23 6.09 6.31 10.00
N ALA A 24 5.68 7.14 9.03
CA ALA A 24 5.53 8.58 9.24
C ALA A 24 4.53 8.91 10.36
N MET A 25 3.46 8.12 10.52
CA MET A 25 2.50 8.30 11.61
C MET A 25 3.06 7.85 12.97
N ILE A 26 3.81 6.75 13.02
CA ILE A 26 4.48 6.26 14.23
C ILE A 26 5.54 7.25 14.71
N ASP A 27 6.33 7.80 13.78
CA ASP A 27 7.40 8.75 14.06
C ASP A 27 6.88 10.17 14.37
N GLY A 28 5.56 10.39 14.30
CA GLY A 28 4.94 11.69 14.53
C GLY A 28 5.21 12.72 13.42
N LEU A 29 5.74 12.28 12.27
CA LEU A 29 5.97 13.12 11.09
C LEU A 29 4.67 13.43 10.33
N ALA A 30 3.63 12.63 10.57
CA ALA A 30 2.33 12.74 9.93
C ALA A 30 1.19 12.41 10.91
N GLU A 31 0.14 13.24 10.95
CA GLU A 31 -1.03 12.95 11.80
C GLU A 31 -1.89 11.79 11.23
N PRO A 32 -2.47 10.90 12.03
CA PRO A 32 -3.35 9.84 11.56
C PRO A 32 -4.76 10.37 11.23
N THR A 33 -4.85 11.28 10.26
CA THR A 33 -6.14 11.80 9.78
C THR A 33 -6.94 10.69 9.10
N GLN A 34 -8.28 10.83 9.08
CA GLN A 34 -9.16 9.88 8.41
C GLN A 34 -8.73 9.61 6.96
N ALA A 35 -8.46 10.66 6.18
CA ALA A 35 -8.03 10.53 4.79
C ALA A 35 -6.73 9.73 4.64
N ARG A 36 -5.77 9.89 5.56
CA ARG A 36 -4.51 9.14 5.52
C ARG A 36 -4.72 7.67 5.88
N LEU A 37 -5.55 7.40 6.89
CA LEU A 37 -5.91 6.03 7.27
C LEU A 37 -6.69 5.33 6.16
N GLU A 38 -7.60 6.03 5.48
CA GLU A 38 -8.33 5.52 4.31
C GLU A 38 -7.38 5.20 3.15
N ALA A 39 -6.40 6.05 2.86
CA ALA A 39 -5.39 5.79 1.82
C ALA A 39 -4.52 4.57 2.14
N VAL A 40 -4.09 4.40 3.40
CA VAL A 40 -3.35 3.21 3.84
C VAL A 40 -4.21 1.95 3.69
N ALA A 41 -5.47 2.01 4.13
CA ALA A 41 -6.40 0.89 4.02
C ALA A 41 -6.69 0.51 2.55
N ASP A 42 -6.85 1.49 1.66
CA ASP A 42 -7.03 1.27 0.23
C ASP A 42 -5.82 0.58 -0.41
N ALA A 43 -4.61 1.07 -0.12
CA ALA A 43 -3.37 0.47 -0.61
C ALA A 43 -3.23 -0.99 -0.18
N ILE A 44 -3.56 -1.30 1.08
CA ILE A 44 -3.52 -2.68 1.60
C ILE A 44 -4.58 -3.56 0.93
N ARG A 45 -5.80 -3.08 0.72
CA ARG A 45 -6.87 -3.84 0.03
C ARG A 45 -6.48 -4.17 -1.40
N ARG A 46 -5.98 -3.19 -2.15
CA ARG A 46 -5.51 -3.39 -3.53
C ARG A 46 -4.32 -4.36 -3.59
N ALA A 47 -3.41 -4.31 -2.61
CA ALA A 47 -2.33 -5.28 -2.49
C ALA A 47 -2.88 -6.71 -2.26
N ALA A 48 -3.89 -6.87 -1.41
CA ALA A 48 -4.53 -8.15 -1.15
C ALA A 48 -5.23 -8.71 -2.41
N GLU A 49 -5.92 -7.87 -3.17
CA GLU A 49 -6.56 -8.25 -4.45
C GLU A 49 -5.52 -8.81 -5.43
N LEU A 50 -4.37 -8.13 -5.58
CA LEU A 50 -3.29 -8.60 -6.47
C LEU A 50 -2.70 -9.96 -6.06
N ILE A 51 -2.74 -10.29 -4.77
CA ILE A 51 -2.31 -11.60 -4.25
C ILE A 51 -3.38 -12.66 -4.52
N HIS A 52 -4.66 -12.35 -4.34
CA HIS A 52 -5.75 -13.32 -4.50
C HIS A 52 -6.18 -13.56 -5.95
N GLU A 53 -5.80 -12.69 -6.89
CA GLU A 53 -5.93 -12.91 -8.34
C GLU A 53 -4.82 -13.81 -8.95
N THR A 54 -4.13 -14.60 -8.11
CA THR A 54 -3.11 -15.59 -8.53
C THR A 54 -3.56 -17.02 -8.29
#